data_AF-E8RKS9-F1
#
_entry.id   AF-E8RKS9-F1
#
_cell.length_a   1.000
_cell.length_b   1.000
_cell.length_c   1.000
_cell.angle_alpha   90.00
_cell.angle_beta   90.00
_cell.angle_gamma   90.00
#
_symmetry.space_group_name_H-M   'P 1'
#
loop_
_entity.id
_entity.type
_entity.pdbx_description
1 polymer ?
#
loop_
_entity_poly.entity_id
_entity_poly.type
_entity_poly.pdbx_seq_one_letter_code
_entity_poly.pdbx_strand_id
1 'polypeptide(L)'
;MPVRDDLIRDDTSTAPMRNNILALLDDLIDTANNTLRVVTYEQVKPALLGYLEAHPAEGERNMQHAADIRRLIGEIGDTSIHSERWTAHAGELRYAVNEYLREEDRA
;
A
#
# COMPACT_ATOMS: atom_id res chain seq x y z
N MET A 1 -32.73 22.98 23.52
CA MET A 1 -31.76 21.87 23.42
C MET A 1 -31.16 21.90 22.01
N PRO A 2 -29.98 22.50 21.78
CA PRO A 2 -29.37 22.41 20.47
C PRO A 2 -28.77 21.01 20.31
N VAL A 3 -29.13 20.35 19.22
CA VAL A 3 -28.52 19.11 18.75
C VAL A 3 -27.03 19.40 18.62
N ARG A 4 -26.20 18.64 19.34
CA ARG A 4 -24.76 18.61 19.07
C ARG A 4 -24.60 17.91 17.73
N ASP A 5 -24.57 18.69 16.66
CA ASP A 5 -23.82 18.37 15.45
C ASP A 5 -22.34 18.29 15.83
N ASP A 6 -21.96 17.28 16.62
CA ASP A 6 -20.59 16.77 16.67
C ASP A 6 -20.38 16.07 15.33
N LEU A 7 -20.17 16.96 14.35
CA LEU A 7 -19.56 16.78 13.06
C LEU A 7 -18.72 15.51 13.08
N ILE A 8 -19.19 14.51 12.35
CA ILE A 8 -18.40 13.38 11.90
C ILE A 8 -17.09 13.97 11.38
N ARG A 9 -16.03 13.94 12.19
CA ARG A 9 -14.67 14.09 11.69
C ARG A 9 -14.41 12.79 10.95
N ASP A 10 -14.86 12.80 9.71
CA ASP A 10 -14.39 11.95 8.65
C ASP A 10 -12.91 12.34 8.45
N ASP A 11 -12.06 11.92 9.39
CA ASP A 11 -10.59 11.92 9.29
C ASP A 11 -10.15 10.84 8.28
N THR A 12 -10.91 10.66 7.20
CA THR A 12 -10.51 9.89 6.00
C THR A 12 -9.72 10.75 5.03
N SER A 13 -9.50 12.04 5.34
CA SER A 13 -8.76 12.99 4.49
C SER A 13 -7.25 13.01 4.72
N THR A 14 -6.70 12.13 5.55
CA THR A 14 -5.25 11.88 5.53
C THR A 14 -5.02 10.81 4.48
N ALA A 15 -4.57 11.24 3.30
CA ALA A 15 -3.88 10.34 2.38
C ALA A 15 -2.96 9.43 3.22
N PRO A 16 -2.98 8.10 3.00
CA PRO A 16 -2.29 7.16 3.87
C PRO A 16 -0.85 7.62 4.02
N MET A 17 -0.48 8.01 5.24
CA MET A 17 0.85 8.54 5.51
C MET A 17 1.88 7.47 5.16
N ARG A 18 3.00 7.88 4.56
CA ARG A 18 4.13 7.02 4.16
C ARG A 18 4.45 5.89 5.16
N ASN A 19 4.51 6.23 6.45
CA ASN A 19 4.83 5.27 7.52
C ASN A 19 3.74 4.21 7.72
N ASN A 20 2.47 4.56 7.51
CA ASN A 20 1.36 3.61 7.59
C ASN A 20 1.42 2.59 6.45
N ILE A 21 1.80 3.02 5.24
CA ILE A 21 1.93 2.12 4.08
C ILE A 21 3.01 1.07 4.33
N LEU A 22 4.19 1.49 4.82
CA LEU A 22 5.27 0.57 5.13
C LEU A 22 4.90 -0.38 6.27
N ALA A 23 4.25 0.13 7.32
CA ALA A 23 3.78 -0.71 8.43
C ALA A 23 2.77 -1.77 7.96
N LEU A 24 1.80 -1.40 7.13
CA LEU A 24 0.82 -2.34 6.57
C LEU A 24 1.48 -3.40 5.67
N LEU A 25 2.54 -3.04 4.94
CA LEU A 25 3.30 -3.99 4.11
C LEU A 25 4.15 -4.95 4.95
N ASP A 26 4.77 -4.47 6.02
CA ASP A 26 5.48 -5.32 6.97
C ASP A 26 4.51 -6.29 7.65
N ASP A 27 3.34 -5.81 8.10
CA ASP A 27 2.26 -6.65 8.63
C ASP A 27 1.78 -7.70 7.62
N LEU A 28 1.67 -7.33 6.34
CA LEU A 28 1.25 -8.23 5.26
C LEU A 28 2.22 -9.42 5.10
N ILE A 29 3.51 -9.16 5.22
CA ILE A 29 4.58 -10.14 5.06
C ILE A 29 4.71 -11.03 6.29
N ASP A 30 4.69 -10.43 7.49
CA ASP A 30 4.91 -11.13 8.75
C ASP A 30 3.70 -11.94 9.21
N THR A 31 2.52 -11.65 8.67
CA THR A 31 1.30 -12.39 8.98
C THR A 31 1.38 -13.82 8.45
N ALA A 32 1.36 -14.81 9.34
CA ALA A 32 1.26 -16.23 8.98
C ALA A 32 -0.20 -16.71 8.74
N ASN A 33 -1.19 -15.94 9.20
CA ASN A 33 -2.60 -16.29 9.08
C ASN A 33 -3.17 -15.83 7.72
N ASN A 34 -3.63 -16.77 6.89
CA ASN A 34 -4.12 -16.47 5.54
C ASN A 34 -5.33 -15.52 5.51
N THR A 35 -6.23 -15.60 6.50
CA THR A 35 -7.37 -14.66 6.59
C THR A 35 -6.87 -13.24 6.86
N LEU A 36 -5.94 -13.09 7.79
CA LEU A 36 -5.34 -11.79 8.09
C LEU A 36 -4.53 -11.26 6.90
N ARG A 37 -3.82 -12.12 6.15
CA ARG A 37 -3.12 -11.70 4.93
C ARG A 37 -4.07 -11.08 3.89
N VAL A 38 -5.25 -11.69 3.68
CA VAL A 38 -6.26 -11.15 2.76
C VAL A 38 -6.77 -9.80 3.27
N VAL A 39 -7.13 -9.72 4.55
CA VAL A 39 -7.61 -8.46 5.15
C VAL A 39 -6.56 -7.35 5.04
N THR A 40 -5.29 -7.64 5.35
CA THR A 40 -4.21 -6.67 5.25
C THR A 40 -3.96 -6.29 3.80
N TYR A 41 -4.01 -7.23 2.85
CA TYR A 41 -3.86 -6.91 1.42
C TYR A 41 -4.98 -5.98 0.92
N GLU A 42 -6.22 -6.24 1.30
CA GLU A 42 -7.38 -5.39 0.96
C GLU A 42 -7.30 -3.99 1.58
N GLN A 43 -6.51 -3.80 2.65
CA GLN A 43 -6.19 -2.48 3.20
C GLN A 43 -5.00 -1.81 2.50
N VAL A 44 -3.94 -2.56 2.22
CA VAL A 44 -2.72 -2.09 1.53
C VAL A 44 -3.04 -1.58 0.12
N LYS A 45 -3.87 -2.32 -0.63
CA LYS A 45 -4.19 -2.02 -2.02
C LYS A 45 -4.76 -0.61 -2.23
N PRO A 46 -5.89 -0.21 -1.62
CA PRO A 46 -6.43 1.14 -1.79
C PRO A 46 -5.50 2.20 -1.21
N ALA A 47 -4.76 1.89 -0.13
CA ALA A 47 -3.82 2.83 0.46
C ALA A 47 -2.66 3.17 -0.50
N LEU A 48 -2.05 2.16 -1.11
CA LEU A 48 -0.97 2.36 -2.08
C LEU A 48 -1.45 3.07 -3.34
N LEU A 49 -2.61 2.67 -3.88
CA LEU A 49 -3.14 3.31 -5.08
C LEU A 49 -3.48 4.78 -4.84
N GLY A 50 -4.11 5.09 -3.70
CA GLY A 50 -4.38 6.48 -3.31
C GLY A 50 -3.11 7.29 -3.09
N TYR A 51 -2.06 6.70 -2.51
CA TYR A 51 -0.77 7.37 -2.35
C TYR A 51 -0.13 7.73 -3.70
N LEU A 52 -0.08 6.78 -4.63
CA LEU A 52 0.48 6.98 -5.97
C LEU A 52 -0.33 7.95 -6.84
N GLU A 53 -1.61 8.15 -6.54
CA GLU A 53 -2.45 9.16 -7.19
C GLU A 53 -2.18 10.56 -6.61
N ALA A 54 -2.05 10.66 -5.28
CA ALA A 54 -1.74 11.92 -4.60
C ALA A 54 -0.29 12.39 -4.82
N HIS A 55 0.63 11.45 -5.01
CA HIS A 55 2.06 11.70 -5.21
C HIS A 55 2.45 11.07 -6.57
N PRO A 56 2.30 11.81 -7.68
CA PRO A 56 2.66 11.28 -8.99
C PRO A 56 4.18 11.09 -9.11
N ALA A 57 4.58 9.97 -9.68
CA ALA A 57 5.98 9.62 -9.85
C ALA A 57 6.71 10.59 -10.80
N GLU A 58 7.81 11.18 -10.33
CA GLU A 58 8.68 12.04 -11.15
C GLU A 58 10.00 11.34 -11.49
N GLY A 59 10.43 11.46 -12.75
CA GLY A 59 11.64 10.80 -13.26
C GLY A 59 11.43 9.33 -13.68
N GLU A 60 12.21 8.89 -14.66
CA GLU A 60 12.04 7.59 -15.33
C GLU A 60 12.09 6.41 -14.34
N ARG A 61 13.02 6.45 -13.38
CA ARG A 61 13.17 5.38 -12.38
C ARG A 61 11.99 5.35 -11.40
N ASN A 62 11.51 6.50 -10.94
CA ASN A 62 10.38 6.53 -10.00
C ASN A 62 9.07 6.09 -10.69
N MET A 63 8.90 6.48 -11.97
CA MET A 63 7.79 5.99 -12.80
C MET A 63 7.82 4.47 -12.97
N GLN A 64 9.01 3.88 -13.14
CA GLN A 64 9.17 2.43 -13.19
C GLN A 64 8.75 1.78 -11.87
N HIS A 65 9.21 2.28 -10.72
CA HIS A 65 8.79 1.77 -9.41
C HIS A 65 7.27 1.89 -9.21
N ALA A 66 6.66 3.00 -9.58
CA ALA A 66 5.21 3.17 -9.51
C ALA A 66 4.43 2.21 -10.43
N ALA A 67 4.98 1.86 -11.60
CA ALA A 67 4.39 0.85 -12.48
C ALA A 67 4.52 -0.55 -11.89
N ASP A 68 5.69 -0.88 -11.32
CA ASP A 68 5.94 -2.17 -10.67
C ASP A 68 5.03 -2.38 -9.46
N ILE A 69 4.80 -1.34 -8.64
CA ILE A 69 3.84 -1.39 -7.52
C ILE A 69 2.45 -1.76 -8.03
N ARG A 70 1.95 -1.09 -9.08
CA ARG A 70 0.62 -1.37 -9.65
C ARG A 70 0.52 -2.80 -10.21
N ARG A 71 1.57 -3.28 -10.88
CA ARG A 71 1.65 -4.66 -11.39
C ARG A 71 1.60 -5.66 -10.25
N LEU A 72 2.44 -5.49 -9.22
CA LEU A 72 2.54 -6.39 -8.07
C LEU A 72 1.25 -6.43 -7.26
N ILE A 73 0.56 -5.30 -7.10
CA ILE A 73 -0.79 -5.29 -6.50
C ILE A 73 -1.71 -6.24 -7.27
N GLY A 74 -1.74 -6.17 -8.60
CA GLY A 74 -2.54 -7.09 -9.42
C GLY A 74 -2.14 -8.56 -9.23
N GLU A 75 -0.84 -8.86 -9.34
CA GLU A 75 -0.32 -10.22 -9.22
C GLU A 75 -0.60 -10.85 -7.85
N ILE A 76 -0.52 -10.09 -6.76
CA ILE A 76 -0.86 -10.58 -5.41
C ILE A 76 -2.35 -10.94 -5.32
N GLY A 77 -3.23 -10.13 -5.93
CA GLY A 77 -4.67 -10.38 -5.93
C GLY A 77 -5.07 -11.60 -6.76
N ASP A 78 -4.35 -11.88 -7.84
CA ASP A 78 -4.58 -13.04 -8.71
C ASP A 78 -3.88 -14.32 -8.20
N THR A 79 -2.93 -14.19 -7.28
CA THR A 79 -2.17 -15.31 -6.72
C THR A 79 -2.90 -15.93 -5.53
N SER A 80 -2.99 -17.26 -5.51
CA SER A 80 -3.51 -17.98 -4.35
C SER A 80 -2.74 -17.64 -3.08
N ILE A 81 -3.45 -17.24 -2.02
CA ILE A 81 -2.90 -16.86 -0.71
C ILE A 81 -2.03 -17.94 -0.06
N HIS A 82 -2.26 -19.21 -0.44
CA HIS A 82 -1.54 -20.38 0.05
C HIS A 82 -0.22 -20.63 -0.71
N SER A 83 0.04 -19.89 -1.79
CA SER A 83 1.22 -20.05 -2.63
C SER A 83 2.43 -19.35 -2.02
N GLU A 84 3.60 -19.97 -2.08
CA GLU A 84 4.87 -19.30 -1.77
C GLU A 84 5.10 -18.07 -2.67
N ARG A 85 4.56 -18.08 -3.89
CA ARG A 85 4.60 -16.93 -4.80
C ARG A 85 3.89 -15.72 -4.23
N TRP A 86 2.83 -15.91 -3.45
CA TRP A 86 2.11 -14.80 -2.83
C TRP A 86 3.04 -14.04 -1.88
N THR A 87 3.78 -14.76 -1.04
CA THR A 87 4.75 -14.15 -0.13
C THR A 87 5.92 -13.51 -0.88
N ALA A 88 6.38 -14.12 -1.97
CA ALA A 88 7.40 -13.51 -2.84
C ALA A 88 6.91 -12.17 -3.43
N HIS A 89 5.71 -12.12 -3.99
CA HIS A 89 5.13 -10.90 -4.54
C HIS A 89 4.90 -9.82 -3.47
N ALA A 90 4.47 -10.19 -2.25
CA ALA A 90 4.36 -9.26 -1.13
C ALA A 90 5.71 -8.65 -0.75
N GLY A 91 6.78 -9.45 -0.73
CA GLY A 91 8.16 -8.98 -0.50
C GLY A 91 8.67 -8.05 -1.61
N GLU A 92 8.40 -8.40 -2.88
CA GLU A 92 8.72 -7.55 -4.03
C GLU A 92 7.95 -6.23 -3.99
N LEU A 93 6.68 -6.25 -3.57
CA LEU A 93 5.86 -5.05 -3.41
C LEU A 93 6.47 -4.11 -2.37
N ARG A 94 6.84 -4.65 -1.19
CA ARG A 94 7.52 -3.88 -0.15
C ARG A 94 8.81 -3.25 -0.66
N TYR A 95 9.62 -4.00 -1.41
CA TYR A 95 10.84 -3.47 -2.01
C TYR A 95 10.55 -2.33 -2.99
N ALA A 96 9.62 -2.51 -3.92
CA ALA A 96 9.26 -1.49 -4.91
C ALA A 96 8.73 -0.21 -4.25
N VAL A 97 7.91 -0.33 -3.21
CA VAL A 97 7.40 0.80 -2.43
C VAL A 97 8.54 1.53 -1.71
N ASN A 98 9.48 0.80 -1.11
CA ASN A 98 10.61 1.44 -0.43
C ASN A 98 11.52 2.20 -1.41
N GLU A 99 11.78 1.65 -2.59
CA GLU A 99 12.58 2.33 -3.62
C GLU A 99 11.84 3.55 -4.20
N TYR A 100 10.52 3.45 -4.42
CA TYR A 100 9.69 4.58 -4.83
C TYR A 100 9.81 5.76 -3.84
N LEU A 101 9.62 5.48 -2.56
CA LEU A 101 9.70 6.49 -1.50
C LEU A 101 11.12 7.06 -1.34
N ARG A 102 12.15 6.24 -1.60
CA ARG A 102 13.53 6.68 -1.54
C ARG A 102 13.90 7.62 -2.68
N GLU A 103 13.39 7.38 -3.89
CA GLU A 103 13.60 8.29 -5.02
C GLU A 103 12.76 9.57 -4.85
N GLU A 104 11.57 9.50 -4.24
CA GLU A 104 10.78 10.67 -3.85
C GLU A 104 11.52 11.57 -2.85
N ASP A 105 12.21 11.00 -1.85
CA ASP A 105 13.03 11.77 -0.90
C ASP A 105 14.26 12.46 -1.54
N ARG A 106 14.64 12.06 -2.77
CA ARG A 106 15.84 12.56 -3.48
C ARG A 106 15.52 13.62 -4.54
N ALA A 107 14.28 13.68 -4.99
CA ALA A 107 13.78 14.68 -5.94
C ALA A 107 13.59 16.04 -5.26
#